data_AF-A0AAV8ZMP0-F1
#
_entry.id   AF-A0AAV8ZMP0-F1
#
_cell.length_a   1.000
_cell.length_b   1.000
_cell.length_c   1.000
_cell.angle_alpha   90.00
_cell.angle_beta   90.00
_cell.angle_gamma   90.00
#
_symmetry.space_group_name_H-M   'P 1'
#
loop_
_entity.id
_entity.type
_entity.pdbx_description
1 polymer ?
#
loop_
_entity_poly.entity_id
_entity_poly.type
_entity_poly.pdbx_seq_one_letter_code
_entity_poly.pdbx_strand_id
1 'polypeptide(L)'
;MVKYCCAYGCTNEWTPSGNKKFHRFPFKRPDILKQWIQAVHLQNFKPTGYTVICSDHFINEDYLESSLNRNLLKQNAVPSVFKYPSHIGPSHSSKRRTLIRKVESTSEGSSSSADESVTSFKKTYEAATQTPKYMLGRKMKVKIQNLKQQVKRRNKKIKNMNDLIKHLKDDITNDHADHNYSVNINDYASFTKFVSRGKLYFPSLVVFEIVKYCEKAFKAEILMGYMGKVDIKKRILNMVLQHFLPKIKAMFLPTHPVSISEDLHEVQMIKYIAITYASIRITTHAKKTTMRIVGAEKLSAR
;
A
#
# COMPACT_ATOMS: atom_id res chain seq x y z
N MET A 1 7.36 -10.50 21.71
CA MET A 1 6.13 -9.73 21.49
C MET A 1 6.28 -8.92 20.21
N VAL A 2 5.34 -9.07 19.29
CA VAL A 2 5.29 -8.36 18.00
C VAL A 2 4.89 -6.89 18.22
N LYS A 3 5.22 -6.00 17.28
CA LYS A 3 4.79 -4.59 17.29
C LYS A 3 4.17 -4.23 15.95
N TYR A 4 3.00 -3.59 15.98
CA TYR A 4 2.30 -3.08 14.80
C TYR A 4 2.36 -1.55 14.76
N CYS A 5 2.29 -0.99 13.56
CA CYS A 5 2.12 0.47 13.40
C CYS A 5 0.75 0.90 13.94
N CYS A 6 0.69 1.98 14.73
CA CYS A 6 -0.58 2.52 15.24
C CYS A 6 -1.31 3.50 14.29
N ALA A 7 -0.78 3.73 13.09
CA ALA A 7 -1.39 4.60 12.10
C ALA A 7 -2.65 3.97 11.47
N TYR A 8 -3.68 4.78 11.21
CA TYR A 8 -4.93 4.31 10.61
C TYR A 8 -4.68 3.60 9.26
N GLY A 9 -5.25 2.40 9.10
CA GLY A 9 -5.11 1.58 7.88
C GLY A 9 -3.70 0.99 7.64
N CYS A 10 -2.77 1.11 8.58
CA CYS A 10 -1.40 0.62 8.42
C CYS A 10 -1.22 -0.81 8.97
N THR A 11 -1.04 -1.78 8.08
CA THR A 11 -0.79 -3.20 8.44
C THR A 11 0.68 -3.54 8.69
N ASN A 12 1.57 -2.53 8.77
CA ASN A 12 3.01 -2.75 8.91
C ASN A 12 3.38 -3.37 10.28
N GLU A 13 4.00 -4.55 10.25
CA GLU A 13 4.56 -5.27 11.40
C GLU A 13 6.08 -5.04 11.55
N TRP A 14 6.58 -4.96 12.78
CA TRP A 14 8.02 -5.01 13.07
C TRP A 14 8.53 -6.46 13.09
N THR A 15 9.33 -6.81 12.09
CA THR A 15 10.09 -8.08 12.04
C THR A 15 11.60 -7.82 12.15
N PRO A 16 12.40 -8.72 12.74
CA PRO A 16 13.85 -8.50 12.90
C PRO A 16 14.62 -8.34 11.58
N SER A 17 14.16 -9.00 10.51
CA SER A 17 14.71 -8.92 9.15
C SER A 17 14.05 -7.81 8.30
N GLY A 18 13.13 -7.03 8.88
CA GLY A 18 12.34 -6.04 8.17
C GLY A 18 13.10 -4.75 7.85
N ASN A 19 12.98 -4.27 6.61
CA ASN A 19 13.58 -2.99 6.18
C ASN A 19 12.88 -1.74 6.78
N LYS A 20 11.68 -1.91 7.37
CA LYS A 20 10.88 -0.82 7.94
C LYS A 20 11.29 -0.52 9.38
N LYS A 21 11.47 0.76 9.69
CA LYS A 21 11.91 1.23 11.01
C LYS A 21 10.68 1.56 11.85
N PHE A 22 10.74 1.38 13.16
CA PHE A 22 9.59 1.63 14.05
C PHE A 22 10.00 2.55 15.20
N HIS A 23 9.38 3.73 15.23
CA HIS A 23 9.71 4.82 16.13
C HIS A 23 8.70 4.87 17.28
N ARG A 24 9.19 4.93 18.52
CA ARG A 24 8.35 5.18 19.70
C ARG A 24 8.00 6.66 19.80
N PHE A 25 6.83 6.97 20.35
CA PHE A 25 6.40 8.35 20.58
C PHE A 25 7.40 9.11 21.49
N PRO A 26 7.65 10.41 21.25
CA PRO A 26 8.69 11.17 21.94
C PRO A 26 8.23 11.69 23.32
N PHE A 27 7.95 10.79 24.27
CA PHE A 27 7.43 11.13 25.61
C PHE A 27 8.25 12.17 26.38
N LYS A 28 9.56 12.29 26.12
CA LYS A 28 10.44 13.31 26.73
C LYS A 28 10.27 14.71 26.15
N ARG A 29 9.44 14.92 25.12
CA ARG A 29 9.32 16.18 24.36
C ARG A 29 7.84 16.46 24.03
N PRO A 30 7.08 17.10 24.94
CA PRO A 30 5.62 17.10 24.92
C PRO A 30 5.00 17.77 23.68
N ASP A 31 5.68 18.74 23.06
CA ASP A 31 5.08 19.51 21.96
C ASP A 31 5.13 18.76 20.63
N ILE A 32 6.22 18.04 20.38
CA ILE A 32 6.29 17.09 19.27
C ILE A 32 5.40 15.87 19.55
N LEU A 33 5.25 15.44 20.81
CA LEU A 33 4.31 14.38 21.20
C LEU A 33 2.86 14.76 20.84
N LYS A 34 2.42 16.00 21.14
CA LYS A 34 1.09 16.51 20.75
C LYS A 34 0.91 16.46 19.23
N GLN A 35 1.90 16.91 18.47
CA GLN A 35 1.85 16.92 16.99
C GLN A 35 1.78 15.49 16.42
N TRP A 36 2.50 14.51 16.99
CA TRP A 36 2.39 13.10 16.60
C TRP A 36 1.00 12.51 16.90
N ILE A 37 0.39 12.87 18.04
CA ILE A 37 -0.96 12.42 18.40
C ILE A 37 -2.00 13.01 17.44
N GLN A 38 -1.89 14.30 17.14
CA GLN A 38 -2.77 14.99 16.18
C GLN A 38 -2.66 14.36 14.79
N ALA A 39 -1.45 14.18 14.28
CA ALA A 39 -1.20 13.65 12.93
C ALA A 39 -1.65 12.20 12.72
N VAL A 40 -1.81 11.40 13.79
CA VAL A 40 -2.36 10.04 13.70
C VAL A 40 -3.89 10.06 13.47
N HIS A 41 -4.59 11.15 13.83
CA HIS A 41 -6.03 11.37 13.65
C HIS A 41 -6.97 10.28 14.24
N LEU A 42 -6.52 9.51 15.25
CA LEU A 42 -7.40 8.60 16.00
C LEU A 42 -8.08 9.34 17.16
N GLN A 43 -9.41 9.21 17.25
CA GLN A 43 -10.20 9.76 18.36
C GLN A 43 -9.82 9.12 19.70
N ASN A 44 -9.74 9.93 20.76
CA ASN A 44 -9.36 9.52 22.13
C ASN A 44 -8.01 8.77 22.26
N PHE A 45 -7.13 8.84 21.26
CA PHE A 45 -5.86 8.12 21.25
C PHE A 45 -4.88 8.61 22.32
N LYS A 46 -4.42 7.70 23.17
CA LYS A 46 -3.36 7.92 24.16
C LYS A 46 -2.19 6.97 23.86
N PRO A 47 -1.06 7.44 23.31
CA PRO A 47 0.08 6.57 23.03
C PRO A 47 0.69 6.06 24.34
N THR A 48 1.00 4.76 24.40
CA THR A 48 1.75 4.14 25.50
C THR A 48 3.23 3.99 25.11
N GLY A 49 4.10 3.69 26.08
CA GLY A 49 5.53 3.43 25.82
C GLY A 49 5.82 2.35 24.77
N TYR A 50 4.85 1.47 24.46
CA TYR A 50 4.94 0.41 23.46
C TYR A 50 4.34 0.77 22.10
N THR A 51 3.53 1.83 22.01
CA THR A 51 3.00 2.31 20.72
C THR A 51 4.13 2.84 19.82
N VAL A 52 4.04 2.52 18.54
CA VAL A 52 5.05 2.86 17.53
C VAL A 52 4.42 3.26 16.20
N ILE A 53 5.11 4.15 15.47
CA ILE A 53 4.79 4.52 14.09
C ILE A 53 5.93 4.01 13.20
N CYS A 54 5.59 3.40 12.07
CA CYS A 54 6.58 2.89 11.13
C CYS A 54 7.19 3.99 10.24
N SER A 55 8.30 3.67 9.58
CA SER A 55 9.07 4.60 8.73
C SER A 55 8.27 5.26 7.62
N ASP A 56 7.24 4.57 7.10
CA ASP A 56 6.47 4.96 5.92
C ASP A 56 5.66 6.26 6.14
N HIS A 57 5.49 6.70 7.39
CA HIS A 57 4.76 7.92 7.75
C HIS A 57 5.65 9.17 7.84
N PHE A 58 6.98 9.01 7.71
CA PHE A 58 7.98 10.07 7.79
C PHE A 58 8.65 10.25 6.41
N ILE A 59 8.97 11.48 6.04
CA ILE A 59 9.75 11.74 4.82
C ILE A 59 11.24 11.47 5.08
N ASN A 60 12.03 11.22 4.03
CA ASN A 60 13.47 10.97 4.19
C ASN A 60 14.20 12.16 4.86
N GLU A 61 13.69 13.37 4.66
CA GLU A 61 14.19 14.60 5.29
C GLU A 61 13.95 14.67 6.80
N ASP A 62 13.03 13.87 7.37
CA ASP A 62 12.82 13.80 8.83
C ASP A 62 13.97 13.08 9.55
N TYR A 63 14.81 12.33 8.84
CA TYR A 63 15.91 11.56 9.43
C TYR A 63 17.18 12.39 9.55
N LEU A 64 18.00 12.08 10.56
CA LEU A 64 19.34 12.66 10.68
C LEU A 64 20.26 12.07 9.61
N GLU A 65 20.90 12.93 8.83
CA GLU A 65 21.87 12.56 7.80
C GLU A 65 23.24 12.21 8.41
N SER A 66 23.22 11.29 9.38
CA SER A 66 24.42 10.74 10.02
C SER A 66 24.76 9.39 9.43
N SER A 67 26.04 9.20 9.10
CA SER A 67 26.59 7.91 8.65
C SER A 67 26.45 6.81 9.72
N LEU A 68 26.38 7.18 11.00
CA LEU A 68 26.35 6.27 12.14
C LEU A 68 24.93 5.79 12.49
N ASN A 69 23.92 6.67 12.41
CA ASN A 69 22.57 6.41 12.93
C ASN A 69 21.44 6.88 11.99
N ARG A 70 21.38 6.28 10.80
CA ARG A 70 20.31 6.49 9.78
C ARG A 70 18.89 6.12 10.24
N ASN A 71 18.71 5.70 11.48
CA ASN A 71 17.43 5.32 12.07
C ASN A 71 16.90 6.35 13.08
N LEU A 72 17.66 7.40 13.38
CA LEU A 72 17.25 8.44 14.32
C LEU A 72 16.58 9.61 13.56
N LEU A 73 15.39 9.99 14.01
CA LEU A 73 14.66 11.16 13.52
C LEU A 73 15.29 12.46 14.05
N LYS A 74 15.17 13.54 13.27
CA LYS A 74 15.46 14.92 13.70
C LYS A 74 14.55 15.30 14.87
N GLN A 75 14.97 16.29 15.65
CA GLN A 75 14.18 16.75 16.80
C GLN A 75 12.78 17.23 16.36
N ASN A 76 12.65 17.97 15.26
CA ASN A 76 11.38 18.53 14.82
C ASN A 76 10.60 17.63 13.85
N ALA A 77 11.00 16.36 13.71
CA ALA A 77 10.32 15.39 12.85
C ALA A 77 8.92 15.05 13.37
N VAL A 78 7.95 15.03 12.46
CA VAL A 78 6.56 14.64 12.72
C VAL A 78 6.06 13.72 11.60
N PRO A 79 5.26 12.69 11.91
CA PRO A 79 4.68 11.86 10.87
C PRO A 79 3.72 12.74 10.04
N SER A 80 3.90 12.73 8.72
CA SER A 80 3.18 13.60 7.78
C SER A 80 2.56 12.82 6.61
N VAL A 81 2.99 11.58 6.39
CA VAL A 81 2.55 10.75 5.27
C VAL A 81 1.48 9.76 5.74
N PHE A 82 0.21 10.10 5.51
CA PHE A 82 -0.94 9.23 5.82
C PHE A 82 -1.87 9.11 4.62
N LYS A 83 -2.45 7.91 4.43
CA LYS A 83 -3.40 7.61 3.35
C LYS A 83 -4.82 7.52 3.92
N TYR A 84 -5.41 8.66 4.25
CA TYR A 84 -6.81 8.72 4.71
C TYR A 84 -7.78 8.54 3.54
N PRO A 85 -8.95 7.89 3.76
CA PRO A 85 -10.08 7.98 2.84
C PRO A 85 -10.51 9.45 2.65
N SER A 86 -11.01 9.77 1.45
CA SER A 86 -11.43 11.13 1.03
C SER A 86 -12.52 11.79 1.88
N HIS A 87 -13.09 11.08 2.84
CA HIS A 87 -14.15 11.55 3.73
C HIS A 87 -13.68 11.81 5.18
N ILE A 88 -12.38 11.63 5.49
CA ILE A 88 -11.85 11.70 6.86
C ILE A 88 -10.63 12.64 6.99
N GLY A 89 -9.90 12.91 5.91
CA GLY A 89 -8.72 13.80 5.95
C GLY A 89 -9.06 15.30 5.94
N PRO A 90 -8.41 16.15 6.76
CA PRO A 90 -8.50 17.60 6.62
C PRO A 90 -7.83 18.06 5.32
N SER A 91 -8.49 18.96 4.57
CA SER A 91 -7.96 19.47 3.31
C SER A 91 -6.75 20.37 3.54
N HIS A 92 -5.54 19.84 3.31
CA HIS A 92 -4.31 20.61 3.38
C HIS A 92 -3.77 20.92 1.99
N SER A 93 -3.93 22.18 1.58
CA SER A 93 -3.39 22.72 0.33
C SER A 93 -1.86 22.67 0.30
N SER A 94 -1.30 22.11 -0.79
CA SER A 94 0.14 22.02 -1.02
C SER A 94 0.80 23.40 -1.09
N LYS A 95 1.48 23.84 -0.03
CA LYS A 95 2.18 25.13 -0.01
C LYS A 95 3.43 25.10 -0.89
N ARG A 96 3.22 25.62 -2.10
CA ARG A 96 4.16 26.15 -3.10
C ARG A 96 5.64 26.27 -2.67
N ARG A 97 6.48 25.55 -3.42
CA ARG A 97 7.94 25.66 -3.57
C ARG A 97 8.51 27.07 -3.37
N THR A 98 9.58 27.19 -2.59
CA THR A 98 10.54 28.31 -2.65
C THR A 98 11.96 27.75 -2.83
N LEU A 99 12.65 28.14 -3.90
CA LEU A 99 14.07 27.86 -4.10
C LEU A 99 14.87 29.10 -3.67
N ILE A 100 15.85 28.95 -2.79
CA ILE A 100 16.79 30.01 -2.43
C ILE A 100 18.17 29.67 -2.99
N ARG A 101 18.82 30.67 -3.58
CA ARG A 101 20.01 30.53 -4.44
C ARG A 101 21.30 30.54 -3.61
N LYS A 102 22.32 29.77 -4.04
CA LYS A 102 23.69 29.88 -3.52
C LYS A 102 24.19 31.33 -3.62
N VAL A 103 24.79 31.81 -2.53
CA VAL A 103 25.75 32.91 -2.52
C VAL A 103 26.97 32.43 -1.72
N GLU A 104 28.15 32.86 -2.13
CA GLU A 104 29.45 32.47 -1.59
C GLU A 104 30.31 33.74 -1.56
N SER A 105 31.01 33.99 -0.47
CA SER A 105 31.76 35.23 -0.25
C SER A 105 32.97 34.99 0.65
N THR A 106 34.01 35.78 0.45
CA THR A 106 35.41 35.55 0.87
C THR A 106 35.89 36.56 1.93
N SER A 107 37.21 36.64 2.17
CA SER A 107 37.93 37.36 3.25
C SER A 107 37.70 36.74 4.65
N GLU A 108 38.70 36.33 5.45
CA GLU A 108 40.04 36.87 5.82
C GLU A 108 40.02 37.75 7.08
N GLY A 109 40.97 37.50 7.99
CA GLY A 109 41.12 38.18 9.29
C GLY A 109 41.73 37.24 10.35
N SER A 110 42.82 37.66 11.01
CA SER A 110 43.69 36.79 11.84
C SER A 110 44.03 37.40 13.21
N SER A 111 44.46 36.54 14.15
CA SER A 111 45.11 36.87 15.45
C SER A 111 44.23 37.61 16.49
N SER A 112 44.51 37.61 17.80
CA SER A 112 45.63 37.08 18.62
C SER A 112 45.07 36.36 19.89
N SER A 113 45.74 36.04 21.01
CA SER A 113 47.11 36.29 21.53
C SER A 113 47.55 35.13 22.48
N ALA A 114 48.57 35.35 23.31
CA ALA A 114 49.26 34.40 24.20
C ALA A 114 48.93 34.55 25.71
N ASP A 115 49.43 33.62 26.54
CA ASP A 115 50.48 33.94 27.55
C ASP A 115 51.34 32.69 27.89
N GLU A 116 52.48 32.84 28.57
CA GLU A 116 53.53 31.82 28.81
C GLU A 116 53.77 31.43 30.28
N SER A 117 54.41 30.26 30.51
CA SER A 117 55.39 30.10 31.61
C SER A 117 56.37 28.90 31.42
N VAL A 118 57.52 29.16 30.79
CA VAL A 118 58.92 28.89 31.24
C VAL A 118 59.11 27.73 32.28
N THR A 119 59.99 26.72 32.08
CA THR A 119 61.48 26.80 32.20
C THR A 119 62.31 25.85 31.31
N SER A 120 63.43 26.39 30.79
CA SER A 120 64.83 25.88 30.71
C SER A 120 65.21 24.45 31.17
N PHE A 121 66.29 23.80 30.69
CA PHE A 121 67.47 24.27 29.90
C PHE A 121 68.13 23.11 29.12
N LYS A 122 68.45 23.30 27.82
CA LYS A 122 69.70 22.85 27.13
C LYS A 122 69.68 23.23 25.64
N LYS A 123 70.73 23.92 25.16
CA LYS A 123 70.94 24.23 23.73
C LYS A 123 71.72 23.10 23.04
N THR A 124 71.27 22.66 21.85
CA THR A 124 72.14 22.08 20.79
C THR A 124 71.44 22.09 19.42
N TYR A 125 71.82 23.07 18.59
CA TYR A 125 71.86 23.06 17.11
C TYR A 125 70.55 22.92 16.29
N GLU A 126 70.56 23.57 15.13
CA GLU A 126 69.51 23.49 14.12
C GLU A 126 69.66 22.21 13.27
N ALA A 127 68.56 21.51 13.01
CA ALA A 127 68.53 20.41 12.05
C ALA A 127 67.15 20.32 11.37
N ALA A 128 67.03 20.94 10.18
CA ALA A 128 65.84 20.87 9.36
C ALA A 128 65.64 19.46 8.78
N THR A 129 65.03 18.56 9.57
CA THR A 129 64.76 17.18 9.19
C THR A 129 63.61 17.08 8.18
N GLN A 130 63.93 17.34 6.91
CA GLN A 130 63.04 17.10 5.78
C GLN A 130 62.46 15.68 5.86
N THR A 131 61.14 15.53 5.89
CA THR A 131 60.51 14.21 5.85
C THR A 131 60.88 13.51 4.54
N PRO A 132 61.67 12.43 4.55
CA PRO A 132 62.38 12.02 3.35
C PRO A 132 61.42 11.45 2.30
N LYS A 133 61.69 11.76 1.02
CA LYS A 133 60.79 11.58 -0.14
C LYS A 133 60.19 10.17 -0.26
N TYR A 134 60.89 9.13 0.20
CA TYR A 134 60.43 7.74 0.21
C TYR A 134 59.21 7.49 1.13
N MET A 135 59.07 8.25 2.23
CA MET A 135 57.95 8.11 3.17
C MET A 135 56.62 8.56 2.56
N LEU A 136 56.63 9.63 1.74
CA LEU A 136 55.45 10.09 1.00
C LEU A 136 54.99 9.00 0.01
N GLY A 137 55.93 8.43 -0.75
CA GLY A 137 55.65 7.34 -1.68
C GLY A 137 55.01 6.12 -1.01
N ARG A 138 55.50 5.72 0.17
CA ARG A 138 54.93 4.60 0.94
C ARG A 138 53.51 4.90 1.43
N LYS A 139 53.26 6.09 1.99
CA LYS A 139 51.91 6.54 2.40
C LYS A 139 50.94 6.57 1.21
N MET A 140 51.38 7.08 0.06
CA MET A 140 50.55 7.16 -1.15
C MET A 140 50.25 5.77 -1.75
N LYS A 141 51.21 4.85 -1.78
CA LYS A 141 51.03 3.46 -2.23
C LYS A 141 49.97 2.72 -1.42
N VAL A 142 49.98 2.87 -0.08
CA VAL A 142 48.94 2.34 0.82
C VAL A 142 47.57 2.98 0.55
N LYS A 143 47.51 4.30 0.35
CA LYS A 143 46.24 4.99 0.05
C LYS A 143 45.65 4.55 -1.30
N ILE A 144 46.48 4.32 -2.31
CA ILE A 144 46.08 3.73 -3.60
C ILE A 144 45.54 2.30 -3.43
N GLN A 145 46.19 1.45 -2.63
CA GLN A 145 45.69 0.09 -2.34
C GLN A 145 44.33 0.13 -1.63
N ASN A 146 44.18 0.98 -0.61
CA ASN A 146 42.92 1.16 0.10
C ASN A 146 41.80 1.67 -0.81
N LEU A 147 42.08 2.62 -1.70
CA LEU A 147 41.10 3.11 -2.68
C LEU A 147 40.72 2.03 -3.71
N LYS A 148 41.69 1.27 -4.25
CA LYS A 148 41.41 0.12 -5.14
C LYS A 148 40.55 -0.94 -4.43
N GLN A 149 40.81 -1.22 -3.15
CA GLN A 149 40.00 -2.16 -2.37
C GLN A 149 38.59 -1.61 -2.10
N GLN A 150 38.44 -0.31 -1.81
CA GLN A 150 37.12 0.33 -1.69
C GLN A 150 36.32 0.25 -3.00
N VAL A 151 36.93 0.50 -4.15
CA VAL A 151 36.28 0.35 -5.46
C VAL A 151 35.84 -1.09 -5.68
N LYS A 152 36.69 -2.09 -5.42
CA LYS A 152 36.31 -3.51 -5.51
C LYS A 152 35.12 -3.87 -4.59
N ARG A 153 35.06 -3.32 -3.37
CA ARG A 153 33.92 -3.48 -2.44
C ARG A 153 32.65 -2.78 -2.96
N ARG A 154 32.75 -1.55 -3.48
CA ARG A 154 31.63 -0.81 -4.10
C ARG A 154 31.07 -1.55 -5.31
N ASN A 155 31.93 -2.00 -6.22
CA ASN A 155 31.51 -2.72 -7.43
C ASN A 155 30.84 -4.06 -7.11
N LYS A 156 31.32 -4.81 -6.10
CA LYS A 156 30.59 -6.01 -5.62
C LYS A 156 29.21 -5.63 -5.07
N LYS A 157 29.09 -4.56 -4.28
CA LYS A 157 27.77 -4.10 -3.80
C LYS A 157 26.85 -3.65 -4.94
N ILE A 158 27.36 -2.96 -5.96
CA ILE A 158 26.59 -2.60 -7.17
C ILE A 158 26.09 -3.86 -7.87
N LYS A 159 26.95 -4.87 -8.09
CA LYS A 159 26.50 -6.15 -8.67
C LYS A 159 25.39 -6.78 -7.83
N ASN A 160 25.61 -6.99 -6.53
CA ASN A 160 24.61 -7.56 -5.63
C ASN A 160 23.27 -6.77 -5.61
N MET A 161 23.29 -5.44 -5.76
CA MET A 161 22.08 -4.63 -5.86
C MET A 161 21.41 -4.76 -7.24
N ASN A 162 22.17 -4.87 -8.32
CA ASN A 162 21.64 -5.11 -9.66
C ASN A 162 21.03 -6.52 -9.78
N ASP A 163 21.67 -7.53 -9.20
CA ASP A 163 21.17 -8.91 -9.11
C ASP A 163 19.84 -8.93 -8.32
N LEU A 164 19.76 -8.21 -7.19
CA LEU A 164 18.51 -8.05 -6.41
C LEU A 164 17.43 -7.27 -7.18
N ILE A 165 17.79 -6.19 -7.90
CA ILE A 165 16.86 -5.44 -8.76
C ILE A 165 16.35 -6.30 -9.91
N LYS A 166 17.15 -7.24 -10.43
CA LYS A 166 16.69 -8.23 -11.41
C LYS A 166 15.66 -9.17 -10.78
N HIS A 167 15.98 -9.82 -9.66
CA HIS A 167 15.03 -10.70 -8.96
C HIS A 167 13.71 -9.97 -8.64
N LEU A 168 13.77 -8.78 -8.04
CA LEU A 168 12.56 -7.99 -7.73
C LEU A 168 11.78 -7.56 -8.98
N LYS A 169 12.41 -7.42 -10.14
CA LYS A 169 11.71 -7.19 -11.42
C LYS A 169 11.07 -8.47 -11.94
N ASP A 170 11.80 -9.58 -11.91
CA ASP A 170 11.31 -10.90 -12.32
C ASP A 170 10.09 -11.28 -11.44
N ASP A 171 10.16 -11.06 -10.12
CA ASP A 171 9.07 -11.20 -9.15
C ASP A 171 7.87 -10.32 -9.53
N ILE A 172 8.07 -9.00 -9.73
CA ILE A 172 7.00 -8.05 -10.12
C ILE A 172 6.36 -8.43 -11.46
N THR A 173 7.12 -8.97 -12.41
CA THR A 173 6.53 -9.43 -13.68
C THR A 173 5.71 -10.70 -13.53
N ASN A 174 6.02 -11.57 -12.57
CA ASN A 174 5.27 -12.80 -12.33
C ASN A 174 4.01 -12.55 -11.49
N ASP A 175 4.11 -11.77 -10.42
CA ASP A 175 3.01 -11.48 -9.47
C ASP A 175 1.92 -10.55 -10.05
N HIS A 176 2.19 -9.92 -11.21
CA HIS A 176 1.27 -9.02 -11.92
C HIS A 176 1.03 -9.40 -13.40
N ALA A 177 1.48 -10.58 -13.85
CA ALA A 177 1.28 -11.04 -15.23
C ALA A 177 -0.22 -11.14 -15.61
N ASP A 178 -1.04 -11.71 -14.72
CA ASP A 178 -2.44 -12.03 -15.03
C ASP A 178 -3.39 -10.80 -14.97
N HIS A 179 -3.10 -9.79 -14.14
CA HIS A 179 -4.08 -8.75 -13.76
C HIS A 179 -3.54 -7.30 -13.72
N ASN A 180 -2.81 -6.86 -14.74
CA ASN A 180 -2.60 -5.43 -14.97
C ASN A 180 -3.84 -4.77 -15.61
N TYR A 181 -4.81 -4.36 -14.78
CA TYR A 181 -6.02 -3.64 -15.21
C TYR A 181 -5.75 -2.19 -15.65
N SER A 182 -4.92 -1.98 -16.67
CA SER A 182 -4.78 -0.71 -17.39
C SER A 182 -5.95 -0.48 -18.36
N VAL A 183 -7.19 -0.66 -17.88
CA VAL A 183 -8.42 -0.49 -18.66
C VAL A 183 -8.71 1.00 -18.84
N ASN A 184 -9.00 1.42 -20.06
CA ASN A 184 -9.41 2.80 -20.33
C ASN A 184 -10.74 3.09 -19.63
N ILE A 185 -10.88 4.25 -19.00
CA ILE A 185 -12.15 4.67 -18.36
C ILE A 185 -13.32 4.63 -19.36
N ASN A 186 -13.05 4.91 -20.64
CA ASN A 186 -14.05 4.83 -21.71
C ASN A 186 -14.50 3.39 -22.03
N ASP A 187 -13.63 2.39 -21.84
CA ASP A 187 -13.97 0.99 -22.08
C ASP A 187 -14.85 0.46 -20.93
N TYR A 188 -14.54 0.85 -19.69
CA TYR A 188 -15.43 0.58 -18.55
C TYR A 188 -16.78 1.29 -18.71
N ALA A 189 -16.79 2.51 -19.27
CA ALA A 189 -18.01 3.22 -19.59
C ALA A 189 -18.89 2.46 -20.61
N SER A 190 -18.29 1.74 -21.57
CA SER A 190 -19.02 0.88 -22.51
C SER A 190 -19.75 -0.28 -21.79
N PHE A 191 -19.14 -0.83 -20.74
CA PHE A 191 -19.76 -1.84 -19.88
C PHE A 191 -20.89 -1.26 -19.01
N THR A 192 -20.88 0.05 -18.75
CA THR A 192 -21.94 0.77 -18.01
C THR A 192 -23.10 1.30 -18.87
N LYS A 193 -23.38 0.70 -20.04
CA LYS A 193 -24.51 1.11 -20.89
C LYS A 193 -25.86 0.78 -20.23
N PHE A 194 -26.35 1.71 -19.42
CA PHE A 194 -27.52 1.52 -18.57
C PHE A 194 -28.79 1.13 -19.34
N VAL A 195 -29.33 -0.06 -19.04
CA VAL A 195 -30.61 -0.53 -19.60
C VAL A 195 -31.74 -0.13 -18.64
N SER A 196 -32.63 0.76 -19.08
CA SER A 196 -33.81 1.18 -18.32
C SER A 196 -34.99 0.23 -18.53
N ARG A 197 -35.52 -0.38 -17.47
CA ARG A 197 -36.86 -1.00 -17.48
C ARG A 197 -37.55 -0.76 -16.13
N GLY A 198 -38.76 -0.17 -16.16
CA GLY A 198 -39.58 0.03 -14.96
C GLY A 198 -38.91 0.91 -13.88
N LYS A 199 -38.21 1.97 -14.29
CA LYS A 199 -37.38 2.87 -13.45
C LYS A 199 -36.14 2.22 -12.80
N LEU A 200 -35.87 0.93 -13.00
CA LEU A 200 -34.57 0.34 -12.68
C LEU A 200 -33.56 0.60 -13.80
N TYR A 201 -32.35 0.98 -13.41
CA TYR A 201 -31.18 1.11 -14.28
C TYR A 201 -30.19 0.01 -13.95
N PHE A 202 -29.96 -0.92 -14.89
CA PHE A 202 -28.93 -1.95 -14.74
C PHE A 202 -27.61 -1.43 -15.31
N PRO A 203 -26.48 -1.47 -14.57
CA PRO A 203 -25.21 -0.95 -15.08
C PRO A 203 -24.79 -1.57 -16.42
N SER A 204 -24.81 -2.89 -16.51
CA SER A 204 -24.40 -3.63 -17.71
C SER A 204 -25.55 -4.44 -18.32
N LEU A 205 -25.58 -4.49 -19.65
CA LEU A 205 -26.44 -5.40 -20.42
C LEU A 205 -26.24 -6.87 -19.99
N VAL A 206 -24.98 -7.30 -19.78
CA VAL A 206 -24.66 -8.67 -19.35
C VAL A 206 -25.27 -8.98 -17.98
N VAL A 207 -25.15 -8.03 -17.03
CA VAL A 207 -25.77 -8.16 -15.69
C VAL A 207 -27.30 -8.21 -15.79
N PHE A 208 -27.90 -7.38 -16.66
CA PHE A 208 -29.35 -7.44 -16.93
C PHE A 208 -29.78 -8.80 -17.50
N GLU A 209 -29.04 -9.37 -18.45
CA GLU A 209 -29.35 -10.67 -19.03
C GLU A 209 -29.22 -11.82 -18.03
N ILE A 210 -28.17 -11.81 -17.19
CA ILE A 210 -28.02 -12.78 -16.10
C ILE A 210 -29.21 -12.70 -15.13
N VAL A 211 -29.57 -11.50 -14.66
CA VAL A 211 -30.72 -11.30 -13.75
C VAL A 211 -32.04 -11.71 -14.40
N LYS A 212 -32.26 -11.36 -15.68
CA LYS A 212 -33.43 -11.77 -16.47
C LYS A 212 -33.54 -13.30 -16.60
N TYR A 213 -32.43 -14.00 -16.79
CA TYR A 213 -32.41 -15.47 -16.80
C TYR A 213 -32.61 -16.06 -15.40
N CYS A 214 -32.06 -15.45 -14.35
CA CYS A 214 -32.29 -15.88 -12.96
C CYS A 214 -33.78 -15.82 -12.58
N GLU A 215 -34.54 -14.81 -13.03
CA GLU A 215 -36.00 -14.78 -12.84
C GLU A 215 -36.74 -15.86 -13.66
N LYS A 216 -36.24 -16.21 -14.85
CA LYS A 216 -36.79 -17.33 -15.64
C LYS A 216 -36.57 -18.67 -14.93
N ALA A 217 -35.36 -18.92 -14.45
CA ALA A 217 -35.00 -20.12 -13.68
C ALA A 217 -35.80 -20.21 -12.37
N PHE A 218 -35.89 -19.10 -11.61
CA PHE A 218 -36.69 -19.03 -10.39
C PHE A 218 -38.16 -19.37 -10.65
N LYS A 219 -38.78 -18.82 -11.71
CA LYS A 219 -40.16 -19.15 -12.07
C LYS A 219 -40.35 -20.62 -12.43
N ALA A 220 -39.38 -21.24 -13.12
CA ALA A 220 -39.44 -22.67 -13.43
C ALA A 220 -39.39 -23.54 -12.15
N GLU A 221 -38.48 -23.24 -11.22
CA GLU A 221 -38.39 -23.95 -9.93
C GLU A 221 -39.65 -23.81 -9.06
N ILE A 222 -40.34 -22.65 -9.12
CA ILE A 222 -41.66 -22.46 -8.49
C ILE A 222 -42.73 -23.34 -9.14
N LEU A 223 -42.85 -23.31 -10.48
CA LEU A 223 -43.88 -24.05 -11.21
C LEU A 223 -43.76 -25.56 -11.03
N MET A 224 -42.52 -26.07 -10.92
CA MET A 224 -42.25 -27.49 -10.68
C MET A 224 -42.36 -27.91 -9.21
N GLY A 225 -42.80 -27.02 -8.30
CA GLY A 225 -43.18 -27.38 -6.93
C GLY A 225 -42.03 -27.72 -5.97
N TYR A 226 -40.78 -27.35 -6.30
CA TYR A 226 -39.60 -27.71 -5.50
C TYR A 226 -39.39 -26.89 -4.21
N MET A 227 -40.28 -25.93 -3.92
CA MET A 227 -40.23 -25.11 -2.71
C MET A 227 -40.17 -25.95 -1.43
N GLY A 228 -39.05 -25.83 -0.72
CA GLY A 228 -38.78 -26.53 0.55
C GLY A 228 -38.23 -27.97 0.43
N LYS A 229 -38.08 -28.52 -0.78
CA LYS A 229 -37.65 -29.93 -0.97
C LYS A 229 -36.21 -30.13 -1.48
N VAL A 230 -35.63 -29.12 -2.14
CA VAL A 230 -34.29 -29.19 -2.75
C VAL A 230 -33.58 -27.85 -2.55
N ASP A 231 -32.25 -27.81 -2.66
CA ASP A 231 -31.49 -26.56 -2.74
C ASP A 231 -31.76 -25.82 -4.07
N ILE A 232 -32.85 -25.05 -4.07
CA ILE A 232 -33.30 -24.20 -5.19
C ILE A 232 -32.23 -23.16 -5.57
N LYS A 233 -31.43 -22.69 -4.61
CA LYS A 233 -30.35 -21.73 -4.87
C LYS A 233 -29.26 -22.38 -5.71
N LYS A 234 -28.84 -23.60 -5.37
CA LYS A 234 -27.90 -24.40 -6.17
C LYS A 234 -28.47 -24.80 -7.53
N ARG A 235 -29.77 -25.09 -7.64
CA ARG A 235 -30.40 -25.37 -8.95
C ARG A 235 -30.46 -24.16 -9.87
N ILE A 236 -30.91 -23.00 -9.36
CA ILE A 236 -30.90 -21.74 -10.13
C ILE A 236 -29.46 -21.41 -10.57
N LEU A 237 -28.48 -21.53 -9.67
CA LEU A 237 -27.07 -21.36 -10.00
C LEU A 237 -26.61 -22.29 -11.13
N ASN A 238 -26.92 -23.59 -11.04
CA ASN A 238 -26.56 -24.57 -12.06
C ASN A 238 -27.19 -24.24 -13.42
N MET A 239 -28.49 -23.90 -13.46
CA MET A 239 -29.18 -23.50 -14.71
C MET A 239 -28.57 -22.23 -15.33
N VAL A 240 -28.22 -21.25 -14.50
CA VAL A 240 -27.58 -19.99 -14.95
C VAL A 240 -26.19 -20.29 -15.51
N LEU A 241 -25.37 -21.07 -14.80
CA LEU A 241 -24.04 -21.48 -15.26
C LEU A 241 -24.11 -22.27 -16.58
N GLN A 242 -24.98 -23.27 -16.68
CA GLN A 242 -25.19 -24.03 -17.92
C GLN A 242 -25.60 -23.14 -19.11
N HIS A 243 -26.36 -22.07 -18.87
CA HIS A 243 -26.79 -21.17 -19.94
C HIS A 243 -25.71 -20.18 -20.40
N PHE A 244 -24.86 -19.71 -19.48
CA PHE A 244 -23.90 -18.64 -19.76
C PHE A 244 -22.45 -19.12 -19.96
N LEU A 245 -22.01 -20.23 -19.35
CA LEU A 245 -20.64 -20.77 -19.53
C LEU A 245 -20.25 -20.92 -21.01
N PRO A 246 -21.09 -21.47 -21.92
CA PRO A 246 -20.76 -21.58 -23.35
C PRO A 246 -20.66 -20.23 -24.08
N LYS A 247 -21.15 -19.15 -23.46
CA LYS A 247 -21.28 -17.81 -24.04
C LYS A 247 -20.27 -16.80 -23.49
N ILE A 248 -19.53 -17.12 -22.42
CA ILE A 248 -18.66 -16.16 -21.71
C ILE A 248 -17.76 -15.39 -22.67
N LYS A 249 -17.04 -16.08 -23.57
CA LYS A 249 -16.12 -15.46 -24.56
C LYS A 249 -16.78 -14.49 -25.56
N ALA A 250 -18.12 -14.50 -25.67
CA ALA A 250 -18.89 -13.59 -26.52
C ALA A 250 -19.62 -12.49 -25.71
N MET A 251 -19.85 -12.71 -24.41
CA MET A 251 -20.46 -11.73 -23.50
C MET A 251 -19.42 -10.83 -22.81
N PHE A 252 -18.21 -11.34 -22.64
CA PHE A 252 -17.05 -10.64 -22.11
C PHE A 252 -15.96 -10.71 -23.18
N LEU A 253 -15.69 -9.56 -23.83
CA LEU A 253 -14.63 -9.49 -24.84
C LEU A 253 -13.25 -9.56 -24.16
N PRO A 254 -12.29 -10.31 -24.72
CA PRO A 254 -11.04 -10.59 -24.05
C PRO A 254 -10.12 -9.36 -23.98
N THR A 255 -9.44 -9.19 -22.85
CA THR A 255 -8.31 -8.25 -22.70
C THR A 255 -6.99 -8.93 -22.27
N HIS A 256 -6.99 -10.24 -21.99
CA HIS A 256 -5.79 -11.01 -21.68
C HIS A 256 -5.99 -12.53 -21.98
N PRO A 257 -4.94 -13.27 -22.34
CA PRO A 257 -4.98 -14.72 -22.51
C PRO A 257 -4.96 -15.42 -21.14
N VAL A 258 -6.08 -16.05 -20.76
CA VAL A 258 -6.22 -16.72 -19.47
C VAL A 258 -5.31 -17.95 -19.39
N SER A 259 -4.31 -17.91 -18.50
CA SER A 259 -3.59 -19.10 -18.04
C SER A 259 -4.56 -20.07 -17.35
N ILE A 260 -4.44 -21.37 -17.59
CA ILE A 260 -5.46 -22.35 -17.20
C ILE A 260 -5.36 -22.63 -15.69
N SER A 261 -6.15 -21.88 -14.91
CA SER A 261 -6.37 -22.04 -13.47
C SER A 261 -7.87 -21.91 -13.16
N GLU A 262 -8.34 -22.55 -12.09
CA GLU A 262 -9.72 -23.09 -12.00
C GLU A 262 -10.87 -22.08 -11.78
N ASP A 263 -10.61 -20.78 -11.58
CA ASP A 263 -11.68 -19.83 -11.23
C ASP A 263 -11.64 -18.51 -12.01
N LEU A 264 -11.98 -18.60 -13.31
CA LEU A 264 -12.17 -17.49 -14.23
C LEU A 264 -13.13 -16.42 -13.66
N HIS A 265 -12.69 -15.15 -13.60
CA HIS A 265 -13.38 -14.10 -12.85
C HIS A 265 -14.81 -13.78 -13.35
N GLU A 266 -15.08 -13.95 -14.64
CA GLU A 266 -16.41 -13.86 -15.24
C GLU A 266 -17.36 -14.94 -14.69
N VAL A 267 -16.83 -16.15 -14.44
CA VAL A 267 -17.59 -17.25 -13.81
C VAL A 267 -17.86 -16.92 -12.35
N GLN A 268 -16.90 -16.34 -11.62
CA GLN A 268 -17.11 -15.84 -10.26
C GLN A 268 -18.19 -14.74 -10.21
N MET A 269 -18.20 -13.80 -11.16
CA MET A 269 -19.26 -12.79 -11.28
C MET A 269 -20.63 -13.43 -11.54
N ILE A 270 -20.74 -14.37 -12.48
CA ILE A 270 -21.99 -15.08 -12.77
C ILE A 270 -22.47 -15.87 -11.54
N LYS A 271 -21.56 -16.60 -10.87
CA LYS A 271 -21.83 -17.30 -9.60
C LYS A 271 -22.42 -16.33 -8.56
N TYR A 272 -21.77 -15.19 -8.33
CA TYR A 272 -22.16 -14.20 -7.32
C TYR A 272 -23.53 -13.54 -7.61
N ILE A 273 -23.77 -13.12 -8.85
CA ILE A 273 -25.04 -12.50 -9.26
C ILE A 273 -26.19 -13.50 -9.10
N ALA A 274 -26.03 -14.74 -9.56
CA ALA A 274 -27.05 -15.78 -9.46
C ALA A 274 -27.37 -16.14 -7.99
N ILE A 275 -26.34 -16.31 -7.17
CA ILE A 275 -26.45 -16.57 -5.72
C ILE A 275 -27.21 -15.46 -5.00
N THR A 276 -26.85 -14.21 -5.28
CA THR A 276 -27.44 -13.02 -4.63
C THR A 276 -28.89 -12.84 -5.05
N TYR A 277 -29.18 -12.98 -6.36
CA TYR A 277 -30.55 -12.94 -6.87
C TYR A 277 -31.43 -14.02 -6.25
N ALA A 278 -30.97 -15.29 -6.25
CA ALA A 278 -31.74 -16.39 -5.70
C ALA A 278 -32.06 -16.19 -4.21
N SER A 279 -31.08 -15.80 -3.39
CA SER A 279 -31.29 -15.54 -1.95
C SER A 279 -32.33 -14.43 -1.68
N ILE A 280 -32.25 -13.30 -2.40
CA ILE A 280 -33.23 -12.20 -2.28
C ILE A 280 -34.62 -12.66 -2.76
N ARG A 281 -34.67 -13.35 -3.91
CA ARG A 281 -35.92 -13.71 -4.59
C ARG A 281 -36.70 -14.79 -3.84
N ILE A 282 -36.01 -15.80 -3.28
CA ILE A 282 -36.60 -16.85 -2.44
C ILE A 282 -37.21 -16.23 -1.17
N THR A 283 -36.44 -15.41 -0.43
CA THR A 283 -36.92 -14.74 0.79
C THR A 283 -38.12 -13.84 0.52
N THR A 284 -38.08 -13.07 -0.57
CA THR A 284 -39.20 -12.21 -1.01
C THR A 284 -40.44 -13.01 -1.36
N HIS A 285 -40.28 -14.17 -2.01
CA HIS A 285 -41.39 -15.06 -2.35
C HIS A 285 -41.99 -15.72 -1.10
N ALA A 286 -41.16 -16.26 -0.21
CA ALA A 286 -41.60 -16.85 1.06
C ALA A 286 -42.42 -15.85 1.88
N LYS A 287 -41.91 -14.62 2.08
CA LYS A 287 -42.64 -13.54 2.77
C LYS A 287 -43.99 -13.24 2.09
N LYS A 288 -44.04 -13.16 0.75
CA LYS A 288 -45.30 -12.91 0.01
C LYS A 288 -46.29 -14.08 0.13
N THR A 289 -45.83 -15.32 0.21
CA THR A 289 -46.68 -16.49 0.43
C THR A 289 -47.23 -16.52 1.87
N THR A 290 -46.39 -16.31 2.88
CA THR A 290 -46.84 -16.23 4.29
C THR A 290 -47.88 -15.14 4.49
N MET A 291 -47.67 -13.94 3.92
CA MET A 291 -48.65 -12.84 4.01
C MET A 291 -49.98 -13.14 3.30
N ARG A 292 -50.00 -14.00 2.28
CA ARG A 292 -51.26 -14.47 1.67
C ARG A 292 -52.00 -15.47 2.55
N ILE A 293 -51.28 -16.42 3.16
CA ILE A 293 -51.87 -17.45 4.02
C ILE A 293 -52.51 -16.78 5.25
N VAL A 294 -51.73 -16.00 6.00
CA VAL A 294 -52.22 -15.25 7.18
C VAL A 294 -53.26 -14.17 6.81
N GLY A 295 -53.24 -13.68 5.57
CA GLY A 295 -54.26 -12.78 5.04
C GLY A 295 -55.58 -13.48 4.72
N ALA A 296 -55.53 -14.71 4.18
CA ALA A 296 -56.70 -15.52 3.86
C ALA A 296 -57.35 -16.10 5.13
N GLU A 297 -56.56 -16.57 6.10
CA GLU A 297 -57.04 -17.05 7.41
C GLU A 297 -57.87 -15.98 8.14
N LYS A 298 -57.47 -14.71 8.03
CA LYS A 298 -58.22 -13.55 8.57
C LYS A 298 -59.49 -13.18 7.80
N LEU A 299 -59.69 -13.73 6.61
CA LEU A 299 -60.90 -13.57 5.81
C LEU A 299 -61.86 -14.77 5.93
N SER A 300 -61.35 -15.95 6.30
CA SER A 300 -62.17 -17.14 6.63
C SER A 300 -62.61 -17.21 8.10
N ALA A 301 -62.10 -16.31 8.96
CA ALA A 301 -62.45 -16.19 10.37
C ALA A 301 -63.36 -14.96 10.65
N ARG A 302 -64.18 -14.58 9.67
CA ARG A 302 -65.17 -13.50 9.68
C ARG A 302 -66.42 -13.92 8.93
#